data_AF-A0A348Q8E2-F1
#
_entry.id   AF-A0A348Q8E2-F1
#
_cell.length_a   1.000
_cell.length_b   1.000
_cell.length_c   1.000
_cell.angle_alpha   90.00
_cell.angle_beta   90.00
_cell.angle_gamma   90.00
#
_symmetry.space_group_name_H-M   'P 1'
#
loop_
_entity.id
_entity.type
_entity.pdbx_description
1 polymer ?
#
loop_
_entity_poly.entity_id
_entity_poly.type
_entity_poly.pdbx_seq_one_letter_code
_entity_poly.pdbx_strand_id
1 'polypeptide(L)' 'MTLSRHDLFDDVAVRLDGVSLRYDSSEDILSGIDLVLKPGSFSFLTGAS' A
#
# COMPACT_ATOMS: atom_id res chain seq x y z
N MET A 1 25.20 18.61 16.89
CA MET A 1 24.46 18.58 15.63
C MET A 1 23.78 17.24 15.53
N THR A 2 22.53 17.15 15.97
CA THR A 2 21.73 15.91 15.94
C THR A 2 21.11 15.80 14.56
N LEU A 3 21.69 14.95 13.68
CA LEU A 3 20.99 14.51 12.49
C LEU A 3 19.78 13.67 12.96
N SER A 4 18.58 14.24 12.87
CA SER A 4 17.36 13.46 13.01
C SER A 4 17.32 12.47 11.86
N ARG A 5 17.50 11.19 12.18
CA ARG A 5 17.57 10.03 11.28
C ARG A 5 16.22 9.71 10.58
N HIS A 6 15.29 10.65 10.52
CA HIS A 6 13.94 10.44 9.96
C HIS A 6 13.84 10.70 8.46
N ASP A 7 14.78 11.41 7.84
CA ASP A 7 14.69 11.77 6.40
C ASP A 7 15.06 10.65 5.41
N LEU A 8 15.39 9.43 5.89
CA LEU A 8 15.83 8.32 5.03
C LEU A 8 14.78 7.20 4.85
N PHE A 9 13.65 7.26 5.56
CA PHE A 9 12.69 6.15 5.62
C PHE A 9 11.28 6.48 5.11
N ASP A 10 11.00 7.69 4.64
CA ASP A 10 9.63 8.17 4.40
C ASP A 10 9.26 8.47 2.93
N ASP A 11 10.01 7.99 1.94
CA ASP A 11 9.59 8.07 0.53
C ASP A 11 8.57 6.96 0.19
N VAL A 12 7.53 6.83 1.00
CA VAL A 12 6.36 5.98 0.72
C VAL A 12 5.13 6.86 0.76
N ALA A 13 4.51 7.07 -0.41
CA ALA A 13 3.29 7.85 -0.51
C ALA A 13 2.07 7.05 -0.01
N VAL A 14 2.05 5.74 -0.27
CA VAL A 14 0.99 4.84 0.18
C VAL A 14 1.60 3.50 0.53
N ARG A 15 1.19 2.94 1.68
CA ARG A 15 1.50 1.58 2.09
C ARG A 15 0.23 0.86 2.53
N LEU A 16 -0.01 -0.30 1.96
CA LEU A 16 -1.03 -1.27 2.37
C LEU A 16 -0.28 -2.50 2.88
N ASP A 17 -0.61 -2.96 4.09
CA ASP A 17 -0.02 -4.15 4.69
C ASP A 17 -1.14 -5.11 5.12
N GLY A 18 -1.16 -6.33 4.57
CA GLY A 18 -2.12 -7.37 4.89
C GLY A 18 -3.58 -6.98 4.66
N VAL A 19 -3.85 -6.04 3.74
CA VAL A 19 -5.19 -5.49 3.55
C VAL A 19 -6.13 -6.57 3.04
N SER A 20 -7.25 -6.73 3.76
CA SER A 20 -8.34 -7.61 3.37
C SER A 20 -9.63 -6.80 3.35
N LEU A 21 -10.45 -6.99 2.32
CA LEU A 21 -11.70 -6.26 2.12
C LEU A 21 -12.80 -7.26 1.82
N ARG A 22 -13.89 -7.15 2.57
CA ARG A 22 -15.14 -7.86 2.33
C ARG A 22 -16.27 -6.84 2.31
N TYR A 23 -17.20 -6.97 1.36
CA TYR A 23 -18.45 -6.22 1.38
C TYR A 23 -19.47 -6.89 2.32
N ASP A 24 -20.76 -6.67 2.12
CA ASP A 24 -21.82 -7.33 2.91
C ASP A 24 -21.99 -8.83 2.55
N SER A 25 -21.42 -9.29 1.43
CA SER A 25 -21.40 -10.71 1.05
C SER A 25 -20.39 -11.51 1.86
N SER A 26 -20.61 -12.82 2.00
CA SER A 26 -19.83 -13.69 2.89
C SER A 26 -18.36 -13.91 2.50
N GLU A 27 -17.96 -13.62 1.26
CA GLU A 27 -16.61 -13.89 0.75
C GLU A 27 -15.72 -12.65 0.65
N ASP A 28 -14.43 -12.82 0.96
CA ASP A 28 -13.41 -11.78 0.86
C ASP A 28 -13.13 -11.44 -0.61
N ILE A 29 -13.21 -10.15 -0.93
CA ILE A 29 -12.93 -9.60 -2.27
C ILE A 29 -11.44 -9.28 -2.44
N LEU A 30 -10.82 -8.78 -1.37
CA LEU A 30 -9.37 -8.63 -1.28
C LEU A 30 -8.91 -9.40 -0.05
N SER A 31 -7.79 -10.11 -0.16
CA SER A 31 -7.19 -10.81 0.97
C SER A 31 -5.68 -10.71 0.87
N GLY A 32 -5.04 -10.32 1.98
CA GLY A 32 -3.58 -10.28 2.10
C GLY A 32 -2.89 -9.34 1.10
N ILE A 33 -3.47 -8.17 0.83
CA ILE A 33 -2.87 -7.20 -0.10
C ILE A 33 -1.75 -6.41 0.60
N ASP A 34 -0.52 -6.63 0.14
CA ASP A 34 0.67 -5.85 0.47
C ASP A 34 1.08 -4.99 -0.72
N LEU A 35 1.04 -3.66 -0.59
CA LEU A 35 1.34 -2.72 -1.67
C LEU A 35 2.09 -1.50 -1.15
N VAL A 36 3.17 -1.11 -1.84
CA VAL A 36 3.93 0.12 -1.55
C VAL A 36 3.99 0.98 -2.81
N LEU A 37 3.46 2.20 -2.72
CA LEU A 37 3.53 3.20 -3.79
C LEU A 37 4.53 4.29 -3.43
N LYS A 38 5.47 4.55 -4.33
CA LYS A 38 6.52 5.56 -4.15
C LYS A 38 6.03 6.95 -4.56
N PRO A 39 6.44 8.03 -3.88
CA PRO A 39 6.21 9.40 -4.32
C PRO A 39 6.72 9.62 -5.75
N GLY A 40 5.94 10.36 -6.55
CA GLY A 40 6.29 10.67 -7.95
C GLY A 40 6.22 9.49 -8.92
N SER A 41 5.78 8.32 -8.48
CA SER A 41 5.60 7.14 -9.35
C SER A 41 4.21 7.09 -9.98
N PHE A 42 4.14 6.61 -11.22
CA PHE A 42 2.89 6.23 -11.87
C PHE A 42 2.75 4.71 -11.80
N SER A 43 1.67 4.25 -11.17
CA SER A 43 1.37 2.83 -11.00
C SER A 43 0.01 2.50 -11.60
N PHE A 44 -0.08 1.37 -12.29
CA PHE A 44 -1.32 0.87 -12.89
C PHE A 44 -1.72 -0.43 -12.20
N LEU A 45 -2.92 -0.46 -11.64
CA LEU A 45 -3.52 -1.68 -11.10
C LEU A 45 -4.39 -2.32 -12.18
N THR A 46 -4.08 -3.55 -12.55
CA THR A 46 -4.78 -4.31 -13.60
C THR A 46 -5.09 -5.72 -13.11
N GLY A 47 -6.01 -6.41 -13.79
CA GLY A 47 -6.43 -7.76 -13.43
C GLY A 47 -7.56 -8.26 -14.31
N ALA A 48 -7.91 -9.53 -14.14
CA ALA A 48 -9.12 -10.11 -14.75
C ALA A 48 -10.38 -9.49 -14.13
N SER A 49 -11.47 -9.47 -14.91
CA SER A 49 -12.81 -9.13 -14.41
C SER A 49 -13.44 -10.29 -13.66
#